data_AF-A0A371GMR2-F1
#
_entry.id   AF-A0A371GMR2-F1
#
_cell.length_a   1.000
_cell.length_b   1.000
_cell.length_c   1.000
_cell.angle_alpha   90.00
_cell.angle_beta   90.00
_cell.angle_gamma   90.00
#
_symmetry.space_group_name_H-M   'P 1'
#
loop_
_entity.id
_entity.type
_entity.pdbx_description
1 polymer ?
#
loop_
_entity_poly.entity_id
_entity_poly.type
_entity_poly.pdbx_seq_one_letter_code
_entity_poly.pdbx_strand_id
1 'polypeptide(L)'
;MTFPCASSGMNLRHNVFSKSNPPLQPRTQLPLSAHPPLTSTSPHFQKTRYPRATANASNEAVMPLPSMSEILEASRAQKLDLQLKTLGPFFRITARSSVTEKELGKAEGLIRLWVGGRILHLDSIKLRRETLGMEKSIFGLGLFIGAVAIRHGYDCGCKTAQLLAINDSDLYHSKLVRFYTRLGFKTVYQVTGSSVGDIGHMLVWGGVGTRMDASVEELMIKWCTRFRTTHNFCYGLNHNDEQLEE
;
A
#
# COMPACT_ATOMS: atom_id res chain seq x y z
N MET A 1 -26.76 -35.43 53.32
CA MET A 1 -27.45 -36.22 52.26
C MET A 1 -27.16 -35.49 50.96
N THR A 2 -26.65 -36.03 49.85
CA THR A 2 -26.20 -37.35 49.39
C THR A 2 -25.80 -37.12 47.91
N PHE A 3 -24.60 -37.49 47.48
CA PHE A 3 -24.25 -37.62 46.04
C PHE A 3 -24.86 -38.93 45.47
N PRO A 4 -25.19 -39.05 44.16
CA PRO A 4 -24.25 -39.47 43.07
C PRO A 4 -24.57 -38.83 41.68
N CYS A 5 -24.07 -39.25 40.50
CA CYS A 5 -22.69 -39.54 40.03
C CYS A 5 -22.67 -39.82 38.49
N ALA A 6 -21.68 -39.30 37.74
CA ALA A 6 -21.33 -39.63 36.33
C ALA A 6 -22.40 -39.32 35.22
N SER A 7 -22.16 -39.38 33.89
CA SER A 7 -21.02 -39.86 33.07
C SER A 7 -21.05 -39.29 31.61
N SER A 8 -20.04 -39.64 30.78
CA SER A 8 -19.95 -39.48 29.30
C SER A 8 -19.79 -38.04 28.78
N GLY A 9 -18.85 -37.67 27.89
CA GLY A 9 -18.49 -38.19 26.56
C GLY A 9 -18.63 -37.00 25.57
N MET A 10 -17.81 -36.73 24.55
CA MET A 10 -16.97 -37.59 23.69
C MET A 10 -15.70 -36.84 23.23
N ASN A 11 -14.65 -37.59 22.87
CA ASN A 11 -13.55 -37.10 22.02
C ASN A 11 -13.99 -37.11 20.55
N LEU A 12 -13.55 -36.14 19.74
CA LEU A 12 -13.56 -36.24 18.28
C LEU A 12 -12.27 -35.68 17.69
N ARG A 13 -11.35 -36.59 17.37
CA ARG A 13 -10.17 -36.32 16.53
C ARG A 13 -10.51 -36.55 15.06
N HIS A 14 -9.67 -35.97 14.20
CA HIS A 14 -9.48 -36.26 12.77
C HIS A 14 -10.65 -35.96 11.83
N ASN A 15 -10.34 -35.18 10.79
CA ASN A 15 -10.50 -35.70 9.45
C ASN A 15 -9.31 -35.30 8.56
N VAL A 16 -8.48 -36.28 8.23
CA VAL A 16 -7.51 -36.20 7.13
C VAL A 16 -8.28 -36.56 5.87
N PHE A 17 -8.17 -35.75 4.82
CA PHE A 17 -8.66 -36.15 3.50
C PHE A 17 -7.59 -35.98 2.43
N SER A 18 -6.74 -37.00 2.33
CA SER A 18 -5.96 -37.26 1.12
C SER A 18 -6.91 -37.68 0.01
N LYS A 19 -6.85 -37.04 -1.16
CA LYS A 19 -7.38 -37.59 -2.43
C LYS A 19 -6.34 -37.44 -3.54
N SER A 20 -5.66 -38.56 -3.78
CA SER A 20 -5.14 -39.07 -5.05
C SER A 20 -5.19 -38.18 -6.30
N ASN A 21 -4.03 -38.04 -6.96
CA ASN A 21 -3.93 -37.65 -8.37
C ASN A 21 -4.68 -38.66 -9.28
N PRO A 22 -5.38 -38.21 -10.34
CA PRO A 22 -5.79 -39.06 -11.45
C PRO A 22 -4.61 -39.36 -12.41
N PRO A 23 -4.63 -40.49 -13.15
CA PRO A 23 -3.51 -40.94 -13.98
C PRO A 23 -3.41 -40.26 -15.35
N LEU A 24 -2.21 -40.32 -15.93
CA LEU A 24 -1.92 -39.96 -17.32
C LEU A 24 -2.62 -40.92 -18.31
N GLN A 25 -3.22 -40.38 -19.37
CA GLN A 25 -3.64 -41.15 -20.54
C GLN A 25 -3.33 -40.42 -21.87
N PRO A 26 -3.22 -41.15 -23.00
CA PRO A 26 -2.34 -40.75 -24.10
C PRO A 26 -2.99 -39.90 -25.20
N ARG A 27 -2.06 -39.26 -25.93
CA ARG A 27 -2.17 -38.52 -27.19
C ARG A 27 -3.13 -39.12 -28.24
N THR A 28 -4.11 -38.33 -28.66
CA THR A 28 -4.77 -38.44 -29.98
C THR A 28 -4.47 -37.18 -30.79
N GLN A 29 -3.98 -37.32 -32.01
CA GLN A 29 -3.69 -36.23 -32.94
C GLN A 29 -4.88 -35.96 -33.87
N LEU A 30 -5.06 -34.70 -34.32
CA LEU A 30 -5.64 -34.25 -35.61
C LEU A 30 -5.87 -32.73 -35.56
N PRO A 31 -5.94 -32.02 -36.71
CA PRO A 31 -4.88 -31.78 -37.68
C PRO A 31 -4.36 -30.33 -37.65
N LEU A 32 -3.32 -30.02 -38.44
CA LEU A 32 -2.83 -28.66 -38.63
C LEU A 32 -3.93 -27.76 -39.23
N SER A 33 -4.17 -26.59 -38.61
CA SER A 33 -4.79 -25.44 -39.27
C SER A 33 -3.72 -24.37 -39.47
N ALA A 34 -3.57 -23.88 -40.70
CA ALA A 34 -2.54 -22.91 -41.06
C ALA A 34 -2.97 -21.50 -40.68
N HIS A 35 -2.21 -20.83 -39.81
CA HIS A 35 -2.35 -19.40 -39.57
C HIS A 35 -1.40 -18.61 -40.48
N PRO A 36 -1.85 -17.52 -41.12
CA PRO A 36 -0.99 -16.66 -41.92
C PRO A 36 0.00 -15.88 -41.03
N PRO A 37 1.15 -15.44 -41.57
CA PRO A 37 2.19 -14.78 -40.79
C PRO A 37 1.74 -13.39 -40.32
N LEU A 38 1.65 -13.19 -39.01
CA LEU A 38 1.51 -11.86 -38.42
C LEU A 38 2.83 -11.09 -38.57
N THR A 39 2.75 -9.96 -39.26
CA THR A 39 3.89 -9.08 -39.53
C THR A 39 4.42 -8.46 -38.25
N SER A 40 5.73 -8.63 -38.03
CA SER A 40 6.47 -7.92 -36.98
C SER A 40 6.29 -6.41 -37.15
N THR A 41 5.55 -5.79 -36.24
CA THR A 41 5.42 -4.33 -36.17
C THR A 41 6.00 -3.91 -34.83
N SER A 42 7.23 -3.38 -34.84
CA SER A 42 7.88 -2.87 -33.63
C SER A 42 6.98 -1.82 -32.97
N PRO A 43 6.78 -1.86 -31.63
CA PRO A 43 6.14 -0.77 -30.93
C PRO A 43 7.06 0.45 -31.02
N HIS A 44 6.73 1.37 -31.92
CA HIS A 44 7.42 2.65 -32.03
C HIS A 44 7.30 3.36 -30.68
N PHE A 45 8.43 3.50 -29.99
CA PHE A 45 8.52 4.10 -28.67
C PHE A 45 8.18 5.60 -28.80
N GLN A 46 6.89 5.93 -28.73
CA GLN A 46 6.41 7.30 -28.69
C GLN A 46 6.86 7.92 -27.37
N LYS A 47 8.06 8.52 -27.42
CA LYS A 47 8.61 9.36 -26.38
C LYS A 47 7.67 10.54 -26.21
N THR A 48 6.74 10.44 -25.26
CA THR A 48 5.81 11.52 -24.88
C THR A 48 6.62 12.74 -24.50
N ARG A 49 6.80 13.65 -25.45
CA ARG A 49 7.30 14.99 -25.19
C ARG A 49 6.20 15.71 -24.41
N TYR A 50 6.27 15.64 -23.10
CA TYR A 50 5.57 16.59 -22.25
C TYR A 50 5.85 18.00 -22.78
N PRO A 51 4.83 18.85 -22.96
CA PRO A 51 5.05 20.21 -23.43
C PRO A 51 6.04 20.90 -22.49
N ARG A 52 7.12 21.43 -23.07
CA ARG A 52 8.11 22.21 -22.34
C ARG A 52 7.40 23.45 -21.83
N ALA A 53 7.14 23.53 -20.53
CA ALA A 53 6.50 24.68 -19.91
C ALA A 53 7.29 25.94 -20.27
N THR A 54 6.71 26.75 -21.15
CA THR A 54 7.17 28.12 -21.42
C THR A 54 6.89 28.92 -20.17
N ALA A 55 7.94 29.45 -19.54
CA ALA A 55 7.79 30.34 -18.40
C ALA A 55 6.98 31.58 -18.85
N ASN A 56 5.81 31.77 -18.27
CA ASN A 56 5.24 33.06 -17.92
C ASN A 56 4.06 32.89 -16.94
N ALA A 57 4.10 33.71 -15.89
CA ALA A 57 3.31 33.70 -14.68
C ALA A 57 1.81 33.33 -14.78
N SER A 58 1.40 32.40 -13.90
CA SER A 58 0.26 32.60 -13.01
C SER A 58 0.60 32.00 -11.63
N ASN A 59 0.10 32.58 -10.55
CA ASN A 59 0.25 32.03 -9.20
C ASN A 59 -0.66 30.80 -9.04
N GLU A 60 -0.27 29.66 -9.61
CA GLU A 60 -0.83 28.38 -9.14
C GLU A 60 -0.46 28.23 -7.67
N ALA A 61 -1.48 28.17 -6.80
CA ALA A 61 -1.30 27.86 -5.40
C ALA A 61 -0.77 26.42 -5.30
N VAL A 62 0.56 26.28 -5.19
CA VAL A 62 1.25 25.01 -4.99
C VAL A 62 0.73 24.41 -3.68
N MET A 63 -0.24 23.51 -3.80
CA MET A 63 -0.94 22.92 -2.67
C MET A 63 0.08 22.29 -1.71
N PRO A 64 0.29 22.85 -0.50
CA PRO A 64 1.40 22.40 0.34
C PRO A 64 1.22 20.92 0.68
N LEU A 65 2.29 20.12 0.63
CA LEU A 65 2.22 18.70 1.01
C LEU A 65 1.82 18.60 2.49
N PRO A 66 0.88 17.71 2.85
CA PRO A 66 0.39 17.64 4.23
C PRO A 66 1.53 17.30 5.19
N SER A 67 1.63 18.05 6.28
CA SER A 67 2.56 17.85 7.38
C SER A 67 2.22 16.58 8.17
N MET A 68 3.18 16.10 8.97
CA MET A 68 2.92 15.00 9.91
C MET A 68 1.79 15.37 10.90
N SER A 69 1.73 16.63 11.35
CA SER A 69 0.68 17.08 12.28
C SER A 69 -0.71 16.99 11.66
N GLU A 70 -0.91 17.49 10.44
CA GLU A 70 -2.19 17.43 9.72
C GLU A 70 -2.66 15.97 9.53
N ILE A 71 -1.75 15.05 9.18
CA ILE A 71 -2.07 13.61 9.01
C ILE A 71 -2.53 12.99 10.34
N LEU A 72 -1.82 13.27 11.44
CA LEU A 72 -2.16 12.76 12.77
C LEU A 72 -3.41 13.42 13.35
N GLU A 73 -3.71 14.66 13.01
CA GLU A 73 -4.93 15.35 13.41
C GLU A 73 -6.15 14.81 12.65
N ALA A 74 -6.04 14.65 11.34
CA ALA A 74 -7.07 14.02 10.53
C ALA A 74 -7.34 12.56 10.97
N SER A 75 -6.33 11.84 11.46
CA SER A 75 -6.54 10.49 12.02
C SER A 75 -7.30 10.54 13.34
N ARG A 76 -6.95 11.47 14.25
CA ARG A 76 -7.67 11.67 15.51
C ARG A 76 -9.13 12.07 15.29
N ALA A 77 -9.43 12.89 14.29
CA ALA A 77 -10.80 13.21 13.88
C ALA A 77 -11.60 11.97 13.43
N GLN A 78 -10.91 10.92 12.93
CA GLN A 78 -11.49 9.61 12.60
C GLN A 78 -11.42 8.59 13.75
N LYS A 79 -11.16 9.03 14.99
CA LYS A 79 -10.98 8.21 16.20
C LYS A 79 -9.79 7.23 16.12
N LEU A 80 -8.76 7.60 15.36
CA LEU A 80 -7.52 6.83 15.20
C LEU A 80 -6.34 7.57 15.84
N ASP A 81 -5.80 7.00 16.91
CA ASP A 81 -4.50 7.38 17.44
C ASP A 81 -3.39 6.65 16.65
N LEU A 82 -2.47 7.42 16.08
CA LEU A 82 -1.35 6.91 15.28
C LEU A 82 -0.03 7.33 15.93
N GLN A 83 0.86 6.35 16.14
CA GLN A 83 2.16 6.59 16.74
C GLN A 83 3.28 6.03 15.88
N LEU A 84 4.12 6.92 15.36
CA LEU A 84 5.41 6.58 14.75
C LEU A 84 6.48 6.40 15.85
N LYS A 85 7.28 5.34 15.75
CA LYS A 85 8.50 5.13 16.54
C LYS A 85 9.62 4.71 15.60
N THR A 86 10.82 5.25 15.80
CA THR A 86 12.02 4.97 14.99
C THR A 86 13.12 4.32 15.84
N LEU A 87 13.93 3.46 15.23
CA LEU A 87 15.13 2.87 15.82
C LEU A 87 16.18 2.72 14.71
N GLY A 88 17.10 3.68 14.62
CA GLY A 88 18.02 3.79 13.49
C GLY A 88 17.25 3.95 12.16
N PRO A 89 17.56 3.18 11.10
CA PRO A 89 16.83 3.25 9.84
C PRO A 89 15.44 2.63 9.90
N PHE A 90 15.13 1.83 10.93
CA PHE A 90 13.85 1.12 11.06
C PHE A 90 12.79 2.03 11.70
N PHE A 91 11.54 1.83 11.29
CA PHE A 91 10.39 2.48 11.92
C PHE A 91 9.23 1.51 12.09
N ARG A 92 8.38 1.84 13.07
CA ARG A 92 7.09 1.19 13.32
C ARG A 92 6.03 2.25 13.51
N ILE A 93 4.89 2.05 12.88
CA ILE A 93 3.66 2.81 13.08
C ILE A 93 2.67 1.90 13.77
N THR A 94 2.13 2.32 14.90
CA THR A 94 1.04 1.63 15.60
C THR A 94 -0.22 2.48 15.51
N ALA A 95 -1.34 1.85 15.17
CA ALA A 95 -2.66 2.46 15.16
C ALA A 95 -3.52 1.88 16.28
N ARG A 96 -4.13 2.75 17.08
CA ARG A 96 -5.07 2.41 18.17
C ARG A 96 -6.40 3.12 17.97
N SER A 97 -7.46 2.51 18.49
CA SER A 97 -8.74 3.19 18.65
C SER A 97 -8.61 4.23 19.75
N SER A 98 -8.95 5.49 19.48
CA SER A 98 -8.96 6.53 20.52
C SER A 98 -10.14 6.40 21.49
N VAL A 99 -11.05 5.44 21.26
CA VAL A 99 -12.24 5.18 22.11
C VAL A 99 -12.04 3.96 23.01
N THR A 100 -11.36 2.92 22.51
CA THR A 100 -11.19 1.65 23.22
C THR A 100 -9.75 1.32 23.57
N GLU A 101 -8.80 2.18 23.17
CA GLU A 101 -7.34 2.07 23.31
C GLU A 101 -6.69 0.82 22.67
N LYS A 102 -7.49 -0.13 22.18
CA LYS A 102 -7.05 -1.36 21.53
C LYS A 102 -6.25 -1.06 20.25
N GLU A 103 -5.20 -1.84 20.04
CA GLU A 103 -4.45 -1.85 18.79
C GLU A 103 -5.34 -2.32 17.63
N LEU A 104 -5.49 -1.47 16.63
CA LEU A 104 -6.21 -1.76 15.40
C LEU A 104 -5.26 -2.33 14.34
N GLY A 105 -4.02 -1.87 14.31
CA GLY A 105 -3.01 -2.41 13.42
C GLY A 105 -1.63 -1.82 13.63
N LYS A 106 -0.66 -2.37 12.91
CA LYS A 106 0.70 -1.83 12.84
C LYS A 106 1.27 -1.92 11.42
N ALA A 107 2.20 -1.05 11.10
CA ALA A 107 3.09 -1.20 9.95
C ALA A 107 4.55 -1.03 10.38
N GLU A 108 5.44 -1.73 9.69
CA GLU A 108 6.88 -1.76 9.94
C GLU A 108 7.61 -1.55 8.60
N GLY A 109 8.78 -0.91 8.65
CA GLY A 109 9.57 -0.60 7.47
C GLY A 109 10.92 0.01 7.83
N LEU A 110 11.69 0.39 6.81
CA LEU A 110 12.99 1.01 6.98
C LEU A 110 13.36 1.99 5.87
N ILE A 111 14.23 2.93 6.20
CA ILE A 111 14.91 3.83 5.26
C ILE A 111 16.19 3.14 4.79
N ARG A 112 16.24 2.75 3.52
CA ARG A 112 17.44 2.12 2.92
C ARG A 112 18.29 3.15 2.20
N LEU A 113 19.60 3.04 2.39
CA LEU A 113 20.61 3.76 1.62
C LEU A 113 20.94 2.92 0.37
N TRP A 114 20.80 3.50 -0.81
CA TRP A 114 21.11 2.84 -2.07
C TRP A 114 21.81 3.79 -3.05
N VAL A 115 22.44 3.24 -4.09
CA VAL A 115 23.02 4.02 -5.19
C VAL A 115 21.89 4.78 -5.89
N GLY A 116 21.89 6.11 -5.80
CA GLY A 116 20.79 6.97 -6.27
C GLY A 116 19.92 7.60 -5.18
N GLY A 117 20.17 7.29 -3.90
CA GLY A 117 19.60 8.01 -2.75
C GLY A 117 18.91 7.13 -1.72
N ARG A 118 17.93 7.71 -1.02
CA ARG A 118 17.16 7.05 0.04
C ARG A 118 15.89 6.44 -0.52
N ILE A 119 15.62 5.20 -0.11
CA ILE A 119 14.44 4.42 -0.49
C ILE A 119 13.64 4.10 0.76
N LEU A 120 12.36 4.48 0.78
CA LEU A 120 11.43 4.03 1.80
C LEU A 120 11.00 2.59 1.48
N HIS A 121 11.39 1.64 2.31
CA HIS A 121 11.03 0.24 2.19
C HIS A 121 9.90 -0.08 3.18
N LEU A 122 8.72 -0.40 2.65
CA LEU A 122 7.54 -0.79 3.41
C LEU A 122 7.53 -2.32 3.51
N ASP A 123 7.96 -2.85 4.66
CA ASP A 123 8.12 -4.28 4.89
C ASP A 123 6.77 -4.96 5.14
N SER A 124 6.03 -4.52 6.16
CA SER A 124 4.79 -5.17 6.54
C SER A 124 3.72 -4.22 7.07
N ILE A 125 2.46 -4.58 6.83
CA ILE A 125 1.28 -3.97 7.44
C ILE A 125 0.35 -5.09 7.92
N LYS A 126 -0.08 -5.02 9.18
CA LYS A 126 -0.87 -6.06 9.85
C LYS A 126 -2.02 -5.39 10.59
N LEU A 127 -3.25 -5.70 10.19
CA LEU A 127 -4.47 -5.21 10.83
C LEU A 127 -5.04 -6.31 11.74
N ARG A 128 -5.54 -5.91 12.91
CA ARG A 128 -6.10 -6.77 13.94
C ARG A 128 -7.60 -7.01 13.70
N ARG A 129 -8.18 -8.04 14.33
CA ARG A 129 -9.61 -8.37 14.20
C ARG A 129 -10.50 -7.24 14.69
N GLU A 130 -10.01 -6.47 15.65
CA GLU A 130 -10.57 -5.25 16.20
C GLU A 130 -10.90 -4.21 15.11
N THR A 131 -10.14 -4.17 14.01
CA THR A 131 -10.45 -3.31 12.84
C THR A 131 -11.76 -3.71 12.15
N LEU A 132 -12.13 -5.00 12.16
CA LEU A 132 -13.36 -5.48 11.52
C LEU A 132 -14.63 -5.02 12.27
N GLY A 133 -14.51 -4.70 13.56
CA GLY A 133 -15.59 -4.15 14.37
C GLY A 133 -15.71 -2.63 14.28
N MET A 134 -14.90 -1.96 13.45
CA MET A 134 -14.99 -0.52 13.27
C MET A 134 -16.08 -0.15 12.26
N GLU A 135 -16.81 0.93 12.58
CA GLU A 135 -17.69 1.62 11.64
C GLU A 135 -16.94 2.17 10.41
N LYS A 136 -15.63 2.45 10.56
CA LYS A 136 -14.78 3.02 9.50
C LYS A 136 -14.06 1.92 8.72
N SER A 137 -13.95 2.13 7.41
CA SER A 137 -13.37 1.13 6.50
C SER A 137 -11.91 0.81 6.83
N ILE A 138 -11.57 -0.49 6.75
CA ILE A 138 -10.22 -1.05 6.71
C ILE A 138 -9.31 -0.26 5.73
N PHE A 139 -9.87 0.17 4.59
CA PHE A 139 -9.17 0.99 3.59
C PHE A 139 -8.73 2.36 4.15
N GLY A 140 -9.58 3.01 4.96
CA GLY A 140 -9.28 4.30 5.58
C GLY A 140 -8.14 4.18 6.59
N LEU A 141 -8.20 3.18 7.47
CA LEU A 141 -7.12 2.88 8.41
C LEU A 141 -5.79 2.61 7.68
N GLY A 142 -5.82 1.76 6.65
CA GLY A 142 -4.64 1.46 5.84
C GLY A 142 -4.04 2.70 5.15
N LEU A 143 -4.89 3.61 4.66
CA LEU A 143 -4.46 4.87 4.06
C LEU A 143 -3.78 5.80 5.09
N PHE A 144 -4.33 5.89 6.30
CA PHE A 144 -3.75 6.69 7.39
C PHE A 144 -2.39 6.15 7.86
N ILE A 145 -2.28 4.84 8.08
CA ILE A 145 -1.00 4.18 8.42
C ILE A 145 0.01 4.39 7.27
N GLY A 146 -0.42 4.23 6.03
CA GLY A 146 0.39 4.50 4.85
C GLY A 146 0.88 5.95 4.77
N ALA A 147 0.02 6.93 5.05
CA ALA A 147 0.36 8.35 4.99
C ALA A 147 1.44 8.75 6.00
N VAL A 148 1.37 8.23 7.24
CA VAL A 148 2.45 8.43 8.23
C VAL A 148 3.77 7.82 7.73
N ALA A 149 3.74 6.65 7.08
CA ALA A 149 4.95 6.02 6.52
C ALA A 149 5.54 6.82 5.34
N ILE A 150 4.69 7.25 4.40
CA ILE A 150 5.12 8.05 3.24
C ILE A 150 5.64 9.42 3.70
N ARG A 151 4.97 10.10 4.64
CA ARG A 151 5.46 11.37 5.19
C ARG A 151 6.80 11.19 5.90
N HIS A 152 6.96 10.17 6.72
CA HIS A 152 8.24 9.87 7.35
C HIS A 152 9.35 9.62 6.31
N GLY A 153 9.06 8.89 5.24
CA GLY A 153 9.98 8.72 4.12
C GLY A 153 10.34 10.05 3.43
N TYR A 154 9.36 10.92 3.20
CA TYR A 154 9.56 12.26 2.64
C TYR A 154 10.50 13.09 3.52
N ASP A 155 10.23 13.16 4.82
CA ASP A 155 11.05 13.87 5.81
C ASP A 155 12.47 13.29 5.91
N CYS A 156 12.64 11.99 5.68
CA CYS A 156 13.94 11.34 5.56
C CYS A 156 14.64 11.57 4.21
N GLY A 157 14.04 12.26 3.24
CA GLY A 157 14.60 12.52 1.91
C GLY A 157 14.45 11.37 0.91
N CYS A 158 13.50 10.46 1.12
CA CYS A 158 13.21 9.37 0.19
C CYS A 158 12.40 9.89 -1.02
N LYS A 159 12.86 9.57 -2.24
CA LYS A 159 12.11 9.85 -3.48
C LYS A 159 11.17 8.71 -3.85
N THR A 160 11.55 7.48 -3.53
CA THR A 160 10.84 6.26 -3.90
C THR A 160 10.39 5.49 -2.67
N ALA A 161 9.11 5.09 -2.65
CA ALA A 161 8.56 4.09 -1.74
C ALA A 161 8.48 2.74 -2.47
N GLN A 162 8.79 1.64 -1.78
CA GLN A 162 8.78 0.29 -2.34
C GLN A 162 8.04 -0.66 -1.40
N LEU A 163 7.34 -1.64 -1.96
CA LEU A 163 6.73 -2.77 -1.26
C LEU A 163 6.78 -4.05 -2.11
N LEU A 164 6.61 -5.21 -1.48
CA LEU A 164 6.30 -6.47 -2.17
C LEU A 164 4.84 -6.85 -1.90
N ALA A 165 4.05 -6.99 -2.97
CA ALA A 165 2.81 -7.74 -2.90
C ALA A 165 3.16 -9.24 -2.95
N ILE A 166 3.30 -9.89 -1.79
CA ILE A 166 3.65 -11.33 -1.68
C ILE A 166 2.61 -12.18 -2.44
N ASN A 167 3.04 -13.31 -3.03
CA ASN A 167 2.15 -14.29 -3.65
C ASN A 167 1.97 -15.55 -2.79
N ASP A 168 1.17 -15.45 -1.73
CA ASP A 168 0.72 -16.62 -0.94
C ASP A 168 -0.35 -17.44 -1.69
N SER A 169 -1.17 -16.77 -2.51
CA SER A 169 -2.04 -17.39 -3.51
C SER A 169 -2.48 -16.35 -4.54
N ASP A 170 -2.72 -16.77 -5.79
CA ASP A 170 -3.00 -15.85 -6.91
C ASP A 170 -4.21 -14.94 -6.66
N LEU A 171 -5.23 -15.42 -5.93
CA LEU A 171 -6.41 -14.63 -5.58
C LEU A 171 -6.12 -13.55 -4.53
N TYR A 172 -5.24 -13.81 -3.55
CA TYR A 172 -4.82 -12.79 -2.59
C TYR A 172 -3.79 -11.84 -3.21
N HIS A 173 -2.86 -12.38 -3.99
CA HIS A 173 -1.85 -11.62 -4.70
C HIS A 173 -2.46 -10.57 -5.65
N SER A 174 -3.38 -10.99 -6.53
CA SER A 174 -4.09 -10.08 -7.44
C SER A 174 -4.89 -8.99 -6.72
N LYS A 175 -5.49 -9.31 -5.55
CA LYS A 175 -6.15 -8.31 -4.68
C LYS A 175 -5.15 -7.31 -4.10
N LEU A 176 -4.00 -7.76 -3.60
CA LEU A 176 -2.95 -6.90 -3.06
C LEU A 176 -2.38 -5.97 -4.13
N VAL A 177 -2.01 -6.50 -5.31
CA VAL A 177 -1.53 -5.70 -6.44
C VAL A 177 -2.58 -4.65 -6.83
N ARG A 178 -3.86 -5.03 -7.01
CA ARG A 178 -4.93 -4.08 -7.34
C ARG A 178 -5.16 -3.02 -6.26
N PHE A 179 -5.02 -3.37 -4.99
CA PHE A 179 -5.12 -2.45 -3.86
C PHE A 179 -3.98 -1.42 -3.87
N TYR A 180 -2.73 -1.86 -3.99
CA TYR A 180 -1.57 -0.95 -4.03
C TYR A 180 -1.53 -0.09 -5.31
N THR A 181 -1.98 -0.62 -6.45
CA THR A 181 -2.17 0.19 -7.68
C THR A 181 -3.19 1.31 -7.46
N ARG A 182 -4.32 1.04 -6.79
CA ARG A 182 -5.29 2.10 -6.44
C ARG A 182 -4.69 3.16 -5.51
N LEU A 183 -3.83 2.75 -4.56
CA LEU A 183 -3.11 3.69 -3.70
C LEU A 183 -2.11 4.56 -4.47
N GLY A 184 -1.43 4.00 -5.48
CA GLY A 184 -0.56 4.74 -6.41
C GLY A 184 0.75 4.05 -6.77
N PHE A 185 0.98 2.83 -6.26
CA PHE A 185 2.15 2.04 -6.61
C PHE A 185 2.03 1.47 -8.03
N LYS A 186 3.17 1.33 -8.71
CA LYS A 186 3.29 0.76 -10.06
C LYS A 186 4.07 -0.55 -9.97
N THR A 187 3.63 -1.59 -10.67
CA THR A 187 4.35 -2.87 -10.74
C THR A 187 5.69 -2.68 -11.45
N VAL A 188 6.80 -3.04 -10.81
CA VAL A 188 8.16 -2.86 -11.37
C VAL A 188 8.77 -4.19 -11.78
N TYR A 189 8.60 -5.23 -10.96
CA TYR A 189 9.23 -6.53 -11.19
C TYR A 189 8.41 -7.65 -10.54
N GLN A 190 8.23 -8.75 -11.26
CA GLN A 190 7.63 -9.96 -10.70
C GLN A 190 8.75 -10.86 -10.20
N VAL A 191 8.82 -11.05 -8.89
CA VAL A 191 9.75 -11.94 -8.21
C VAL A 191 9.19 -13.36 -8.33
N THR A 192 9.76 -14.21 -9.17
CA THR A 192 9.29 -15.58 -9.44
C THR A 192 10.05 -16.66 -8.66
N GLY A 193 11.23 -16.32 -8.13
CA GLY A 193 12.17 -17.27 -7.53
C GLY A 193 12.84 -18.24 -8.50
N SER A 194 12.68 -18.03 -9.82
CA SER A 194 13.21 -18.94 -10.85
C SER A 194 14.41 -18.38 -11.61
N SER A 195 14.72 -17.09 -11.45
CA SER A 195 15.83 -16.40 -12.13
C SER A 195 16.90 -15.91 -11.16
N VAL A 196 18.13 -15.70 -11.66
CA VAL A 196 19.23 -15.13 -10.84
C VAL A 196 18.87 -13.73 -10.33
N GLY A 197 18.08 -12.96 -11.08
CA GLY A 197 17.57 -11.64 -10.65
C GLY A 197 16.60 -11.71 -9.47
N ASP A 198 15.91 -12.83 -9.28
CA ASP A 198 15.01 -13.04 -8.14
C ASP A 198 15.77 -13.16 -6.83
N ILE A 199 16.99 -13.69 -6.82
CA ILE A 199 17.76 -13.98 -5.60
C ILE A 199 17.94 -12.71 -4.75
N GLY A 200 18.35 -11.60 -5.37
CA GLY A 200 18.50 -10.33 -4.66
C GLY A 200 17.17 -9.77 -4.14
N HIS A 201 16.07 -10.03 -4.84
CA HIS A 201 14.73 -9.63 -4.39
C HIS A 201 14.18 -10.53 -3.27
N MET A 202 14.42 -11.84 -3.32
CA MET A 202 14.05 -12.78 -2.27
C MET A 202 14.85 -12.56 -0.99
N LEU A 203 16.15 -12.22 -1.09
CA LEU A 203 16.94 -11.81 0.09
C LEU A 203 16.42 -10.52 0.74
N VAL A 204 15.91 -9.59 -0.08
CA VAL A 204 15.38 -8.30 0.37
C VAL A 204 13.98 -8.40 0.99
N TRP A 205 13.10 -9.24 0.42
CA TRP A 205 11.67 -9.28 0.76
C TRP A 205 11.22 -10.59 1.43
N GLY A 206 12.09 -11.60 1.52
CA GLY A 206 11.79 -12.89 2.13
C GLY A 206 10.87 -13.81 1.32
N GLY A 207 10.47 -13.46 0.09
CA GLY A 207 9.51 -14.26 -0.67
C GLY A 207 9.28 -13.88 -2.14
N VAL A 208 8.40 -14.66 -2.77
CA VAL A 208 7.91 -14.53 -4.15
C VAL A 208 6.72 -13.55 -4.18
N GLY A 209 6.58 -12.78 -5.25
CA GLY A 209 5.53 -11.76 -5.34
C GLY A 209 5.77 -10.72 -6.43
N THR A 210 5.05 -9.60 -6.36
CA THR A 210 5.22 -8.47 -7.29
C THR A 210 5.76 -7.27 -6.54
N ARG A 211 6.98 -6.85 -6.87
CA ARG A 211 7.59 -5.63 -6.36
C ARG A 211 6.87 -4.44 -7.00
N MET A 212 6.48 -3.48 -6.16
CA MET A 212 5.83 -2.26 -6.61
C MET A 212 6.53 -1.04 -6.02
N ASP A 213 6.72 -0.01 -6.84
CA ASP A 213 7.37 1.25 -6.46
C ASP A 213 6.40 2.43 -6.68
N ALA A 214 6.58 3.51 -5.92
CA ALA A 214 5.86 4.77 -6.07
C ALA A 214 6.77 5.98 -5.81
N SER A 215 6.47 7.13 -6.41
CA SER A 215 7.05 8.41 -5.99
C SER A 215 6.42 8.83 -4.66
N VAL A 216 7.26 9.10 -3.65
CA VAL A 216 6.82 9.54 -2.32
C VAL A 216 6.02 10.84 -2.42
N GLU A 217 6.47 11.77 -3.25
CA GLU A 217 5.81 13.06 -3.50
C GLU A 217 4.46 12.90 -4.22
N GLU A 218 4.39 12.07 -5.26
CA GLU A 218 3.12 11.78 -5.97
C GLU A 218 2.06 11.19 -5.00
N LEU A 219 2.47 10.32 -4.07
CA LEU A 219 1.57 9.76 -3.06
C LEU A 219 1.08 10.84 -2.08
N MET A 220 1.97 11.72 -1.61
CA MET A 220 1.60 12.83 -0.71
C MET A 220 0.60 13.78 -1.36
N ILE A 221 0.80 14.15 -2.63
CA ILE A 221 -0.14 14.97 -3.41
C ILE A 221 -1.47 14.24 -3.57
N LYS A 222 -1.44 12.98 -4.03
CA LYS A 222 -2.65 12.18 -4.32
C LYS A 222 -3.51 11.94 -3.09
N TRP A 223 -2.91 11.77 -1.91
CA TRP A 223 -3.64 11.50 -0.67
C TRP A 223 -3.98 12.78 0.13
N CYS A 224 -3.42 13.93 -0.22
CA CYS A 224 -3.61 15.21 0.47
C CYS A 224 -5.08 15.56 0.76
N THR A 225 -5.97 15.30 -0.20
CA THR A 225 -7.43 15.53 -0.09
C THR A 225 -8.12 14.72 1.02
N ARG A 226 -7.43 13.78 1.68
CA ARG A 226 -7.95 12.96 2.78
C ARG A 226 -7.45 13.37 4.16
N PHE A 227 -6.46 14.25 4.22
CA PHE A 227 -5.88 14.75 5.48
C PHE A 227 -6.15 16.24 5.69
N ARG A 228 -6.48 16.98 4.63
CA ARG A 228 -6.99 18.35 4.75
C ARG A 228 -8.42 18.32 5.29
N THR A 229 -8.57 18.62 6.58
CA THR A 229 -9.84 19.04 7.16
C THR A 229 -10.36 20.28 6.41
N THR A 230 -11.66 20.30 6.10
CA THR A 230 -12.34 21.40 5.38
C THR A 230 -12.51 22.63 6.30
N HIS A 231 -11.41 23.24 6.73
CA HIS A 231 -11.43 24.43 7.60
C HIS A 231 -10.64 25.63 7.05
N ASN A 232 -9.80 25.45 6.02
CA ASN A 232 -8.97 26.51 5.43
C ASN A 232 -9.35 26.92 4.00
N PHE A 233 -10.59 26.66 3.56
CA PHE A 233 -11.07 27.09 2.22
C PHE A 233 -12.01 28.31 2.25
N CYS A 234 -12.23 28.94 3.42
CA CYS A 234 -13.20 30.04 3.60
C CYS A 234 -12.63 31.37 4.13
N TYR A 235 -11.31 31.52 4.30
CA TYR A 235 -10.67 32.78 4.72
C TYR A 235 -9.55 33.25 3.78
N GLY A 236 -9.64 32.87 2.49
CA GLY A 236 -8.64 33.19 1.46
C GLY A 236 -9.17 33.99 0.26
N LEU A 237 -10.44 34.41 0.27
CA LEU A 237 -11.05 35.16 -0.81
C LEU A 237 -11.81 36.39 -0.26
N ASN A 238 -11.41 37.55 -0.75
CA ASN A 238 -12.11 38.84 -0.73
C ASN A 238 -12.25 39.53 0.63
N HIS A 239 -11.18 40.21 1.06
CA HIS A 239 -11.32 41.46 1.82
C HIS A 239 -10.22 42.47 1.45
N ASN A 240 -10.29 42.93 0.20
CA ASN A 240 -9.55 44.06 -0.37
C ASN A 240 -10.48 44.72 -1.40
N ASP A 241 -11.48 45.49 -0.95
CA ASP A 241 -12.30 46.41 -1.77
C ASP A 241 -13.28 47.18 -0.87
N GLU A 242 -12.81 47.85 0.20
CA GLU A 242 -13.61 48.88 0.90
C GLU A 242 -12.77 49.80 1.82
N GLN A 243 -11.72 50.45 1.31
CA GLN A 243 -11.17 51.71 1.86
C GLN A 243 -10.37 52.47 0.78
N LEU A 244 -11.06 53.22 -0.08
CA LEU A 244 -10.52 54.37 -0.85
C LEU A 244 -11.62 54.98 -1.74
N GLU A 245 -12.48 55.81 -1.14
CA GLU A 245 -13.08 56.99 -1.79
C GLU A 245 -13.49 58.00 -0.69
N GLU A 246 -13.57 59.28 -1.04
CA GLU A 246 -13.48 60.46 -0.15
C GLU A 246 -14.73 60.77 0.71
#